data_AF-A0AA42XKC7-F1
#
_entry.id   AF-A0AA42XKC7-F1
#
_cell.length_a   1.000
_cell.length_b   1.000
_cell.length_c   1.000
_cell.angle_alpha   90.00
_cell.angle_beta   90.00
_cell.angle_gamma   90.00
#
_symmetry.space_group_name_H-M   'P 1'
#
loop_
_entity.id
_entity.type
_entity.pdbx_description
1 polymer ?
#
loop_
_entity_poly.entity_id
_entity_poly.type
_entity_poly.pdbx_seq_one_letter_code
_entity_poly.pdbx_strand_id
1 'polypeptide(L)'
;MARQETMGRYHHVFVTTKGAEQKQALFVDLTASELKTRFVRPYRQGKAVLLDDGSVVETRDITWSHIRATQDRAGEALARLEEASHRHTQELNRGGNVLFMGRFSWSNVDLIEEGENLTQRYITSPPGEAGVYRYLGSWLADNLGKALITFLGALALTVALTWLGLKKG
;
A
#
# COMPACT_ATOMS: atom_id res chain seq x y z
N MET A 1 2.94 -0.15 23.16
CA MET A 1 3.78 -1.36 22.99
C MET A 1 3.82 -1.77 21.51
N ALA A 2 4.51 -1.01 20.65
CA ALA A 2 4.56 -1.28 19.19
C ALA A 2 5.97 -1.18 18.60
N ARG A 3 7.00 -1.15 19.46
CA ARG A 3 8.38 -0.81 19.09
C ARG A 3 9.33 -2.01 19.00
N GLN A 4 8.85 -3.23 19.29
CA GLN A 4 9.68 -4.44 19.36
C GLN A 4 9.44 -5.46 18.24
N GLU A 5 8.46 -5.30 17.34
CA GLU A 5 8.10 -6.37 16.37
C GLU A 5 8.92 -6.44 15.07
N THR A 6 9.86 -5.52 14.79
CA THR A 6 10.41 -5.37 13.41
C THR A 6 11.93 -5.25 13.32
N MET A 7 12.69 -5.90 14.21
CA MET A 7 14.16 -5.95 14.08
C MET A 7 14.68 -7.17 13.29
N GLY A 8 13.83 -7.92 12.58
CA GLY A 8 14.29 -9.09 11.82
C GLY A 8 13.40 -9.49 10.64
N ARG A 9 12.69 -8.53 10.04
CA ARG A 9 11.89 -8.80 8.83
C ARG A 9 12.05 -7.70 7.80
N TYR A 10 12.37 -8.10 6.58
CA TYR A 10 12.52 -7.26 5.41
C TYR A 10 11.25 -7.34 4.57
N HIS A 11 10.70 -6.18 4.22
CA HIS A 11 9.45 -6.10 3.48
C HIS A 11 9.72 -5.74 2.02
N HIS A 12 9.09 -6.48 1.13
CA HIS A 12 9.20 -6.33 -0.31
C HIS A 12 7.83 -6.02 -0.90
N VAL A 13 7.78 -5.04 -1.78
CA VAL A 13 6.55 -4.55 -2.41
C VAL A 13 6.60 -4.89 -3.88
N PHE A 14 5.60 -5.62 -4.35
CA PHE A 14 5.41 -5.97 -5.75
C PHE A 14 4.13 -5.33 -6.26
N VAL A 15 4.18 -4.83 -7.49
CA VAL A 15 3.01 -4.23 -8.13
C VAL A 15 2.90 -4.65 -9.58
N THR A 16 1.69 -4.54 -10.11
CA THR A 16 1.44 -4.46 -11.55
C THR A 16 0.76 -3.13 -11.80
N THR A 17 1.26 -2.39 -12.78
CA THR A 17 0.67 -1.12 -13.20
C THR A 17 -0.15 -1.30 -14.47
N LYS A 18 -1.05 -0.36 -14.74
CA LYS A 18 -1.87 -0.34 -15.94
C LYS A 18 -0.98 -0.32 -17.19
N GLY A 19 -1.22 -1.25 -18.10
CA GLY A 19 -0.43 -1.39 -19.33
C GLY A 19 0.87 -2.18 -19.16
N ALA A 20 1.26 -2.55 -17.93
CA ALA A 20 2.34 -3.49 -17.71
C ALA A 20 1.81 -4.92 -17.72
N GLU A 21 2.44 -5.80 -18.50
CA GLU A 21 2.12 -7.23 -18.52
C GLU A 21 2.80 -8.00 -17.38
N GLN A 22 3.91 -7.45 -16.86
CA GLN A 22 4.75 -8.12 -15.87
C GLN A 22 4.65 -7.47 -14.50
N LYS A 23 4.85 -8.29 -13.47
CA LYS A 23 4.98 -7.82 -12.09
C LYS A 23 6.36 -7.18 -11.91
N GLN A 24 6.42 -6.11 -11.14
CA GLN A 24 7.67 -5.42 -10.82
C GLN A 24 7.86 -5.33 -9.31
N ALA A 25 9.10 -5.49 -8.87
CA ALA A 25 9.51 -5.20 -7.50
C ALA A 25 9.68 -3.68 -7.37
N LEU A 26 8.79 -3.05 -6.62
CA LEU A 26 8.78 -1.60 -6.42
C LEU A 26 9.74 -1.18 -5.32
N PHE A 27 9.77 -1.95 -4.24
CA PHE A 27 10.70 -1.78 -3.13
C PHE A 27 11.13 -3.13 -2.60
N VAL A 28 12.37 -3.22 -2.15
CA VAL A 28 12.91 -4.37 -1.44
C VAL A 28 13.55 -3.92 -0.13
N ASP A 29 13.68 -4.85 0.80
CA ASP A 29 14.40 -4.66 2.06
C ASP A 29 13.89 -3.53 2.96
N LEU A 30 12.61 -3.17 2.85
CA LEU A 30 12.02 -2.12 3.69
C LEU A 30 11.83 -2.61 5.13
N THR A 31 12.15 -1.75 6.08
CA THR A 31 11.61 -1.88 7.44
C THR A 31 10.10 -1.63 7.43
N ALA A 32 9.39 -2.08 8.47
CA ALA A 32 7.95 -1.83 8.56
C ALA A 32 7.60 -0.33 8.62
N SER A 33 8.48 0.51 9.18
CA SER A 33 8.31 1.96 9.17
C SER A 33 8.43 2.53 7.76
N GLU A 34 9.44 2.10 7.01
CA GLU A 34 9.65 2.56 5.63
C GLU A 34 8.54 2.07 4.70
N LEU A 35 8.09 0.81 4.85
CA LEU A 35 6.93 0.30 4.12
C LEU A 35 5.71 1.21 4.32
N LYS A 36 5.45 1.61 5.57
CA LYS A 36 4.32 2.49 5.90
C LYS A 36 4.46 3.87 5.27
N THR A 37 5.63 4.49 5.36
CA THR A 37 5.85 5.87 4.91
C THR A 37 6.01 5.98 3.40
N ARG A 38 6.76 5.06 2.78
CA ARG A 38 7.13 5.10 1.37
C ARG A 38 6.06 4.53 0.45
N PHE A 39 5.29 3.53 0.90
CA PHE A 39 4.32 2.85 0.04
C PHE A 39 2.89 2.90 0.58
N VAL A 40 2.63 2.36 1.77
CA VAL A 40 1.24 2.14 2.25
C VAL A 40 0.47 3.45 2.40
N ARG A 41 1.10 4.49 2.98
CA ARG A 41 0.44 5.78 3.17
C ARG A 41 0.19 6.48 1.83
N PRO A 42 1.16 6.65 0.93
CA PRO A 42 0.91 7.19 -0.42
C PRO A 42 -0.16 6.40 -1.19
N TYR A 43 -0.10 5.06 -1.16
CA TYR A 43 -1.07 4.17 -1.80
C TYR A 43 -2.50 4.44 -1.32
N ARG A 44 -2.73 4.45 -0.01
CA ARG A 44 -4.05 4.74 0.58
C ARG A 44 -4.54 6.15 0.25
N GLN A 45 -3.62 7.09 0.06
CA GLN A 45 -3.93 8.47 -0.32
C GLN A 45 -4.08 8.66 -1.84
N GLY A 46 -3.74 7.66 -2.65
CA GLY A 46 -3.78 7.75 -4.10
C GLY A 46 -2.75 8.74 -4.65
N LYS A 47 -1.60 8.86 -3.99
CA LYS A 47 -0.48 9.75 -4.35
C LYS A 47 0.65 8.98 -5.00
N ALA A 48 1.35 9.63 -5.92
CA ALA A 48 2.57 9.13 -6.52
C ALA A 48 3.63 8.73 -5.47
N VAL A 49 4.40 7.72 -5.81
CA VAL A 49 5.47 7.12 -5.01
C VAL A 49 6.80 7.32 -5.75
N LEU A 50 7.81 7.78 -5.02
CA LEU A 50 9.18 7.95 -5.54
C LEU A 50 10.01 6.70 -5.23
N LEU A 51 10.62 6.14 -6.27
CA LEU A 51 11.51 4.98 -6.17
C LEU A 51 12.95 5.40 -5.93
N ASP A 52 13.78 4.45 -5.52
CA ASP A 52 15.21 4.69 -5.23
C ASP A 52 16.01 5.05 -6.48
N ASP A 53 15.54 4.65 -7.67
CA ASP A 53 16.13 5.02 -8.97
C ASP A 53 15.67 6.42 -9.47
N GLY A 54 14.86 7.13 -8.67
CA GLY A 54 14.32 8.44 -9.02
C GLY A 54 13.08 8.40 -9.91
N SER A 55 12.61 7.23 -10.33
CA SER A 55 11.37 7.09 -11.08
C SER A 55 10.15 7.31 -10.18
N VAL A 56 9.03 7.70 -10.80
CA VAL A 56 7.78 8.00 -10.11
C VAL A 56 6.71 7.03 -10.58
N VAL A 57 6.05 6.38 -9.63
CA VAL A 57 4.93 5.47 -9.88
C VAL A 57 3.65 6.07 -9.33
N GLU A 58 2.69 6.30 -10.21
CA GLU A 58 1.36 6.73 -9.84
C GLU A 58 0.59 5.57 -9.20
N THR A 59 0.24 5.70 -7.92
CA THR A 59 -0.45 4.59 -7.21
C THR A 59 -1.82 4.28 -7.79
N ARG A 60 -2.42 5.23 -8.52
CA ARG A 60 -3.71 5.06 -9.19
C ARG A 60 -3.63 4.12 -10.38
N ASP A 61 -2.44 3.96 -10.96
CA ASP A 61 -2.20 3.04 -12.05
C ASP A 61 -1.88 1.63 -11.54
N ILE A 62 -1.73 1.43 -10.23
CA ILE A 62 -1.51 0.11 -9.64
C ILE A 62 -2.81 -0.68 -9.72
N THR A 63 -2.81 -1.75 -10.54
CA THR A 63 -3.93 -2.68 -10.68
C THR A 63 -3.83 -3.85 -9.71
N TRP A 64 -2.61 -4.19 -9.29
CA TRP A 64 -2.35 -5.26 -8.35
C TRP A 64 -1.16 -4.91 -7.45
N SER A 65 -1.23 -5.29 -6.18
CA SER A 65 -0.17 -5.04 -5.20
C SER A 65 -0.02 -6.20 -4.24
N HIS A 66 1.22 -6.54 -3.89
CA HIS A 66 1.54 -7.60 -2.96
C HIS A 66 2.71 -7.20 -2.08
N ILE A 67 2.60 -7.49 -0.79
CA ILE A 67 3.62 -7.19 0.22
C ILE A 67 4.06 -8.51 0.83
N ARG A 68 5.35 -8.83 0.68
CA ARG A 68 5.99 -9.99 1.30
C ARG A 68 6.90 -9.56 2.43
N ALA A 69 7.06 -10.43 3.42
CA ALA A 69 8.07 -10.28 4.46
C ALA A 69 8.97 -11.51 4.55
N THR A 70 10.28 -11.30 4.45
CA THR A 70 11.32 -12.33 4.60
C THR A 70 12.14 -12.06 5.85
N GLN A 71 12.79 -13.09 6.39
CA GLN A 71 13.74 -12.91 7.50
C GLN A 71 15.06 -12.32 7.00
N ASP A 72 15.47 -12.73 5.81
CA ASP A 72 16.72 -12.33 5.17
C ASP A 72 16.50 -11.19 4.18
N ARG A 73 17.60 -10.51 3.85
CA ARG A 73 17.57 -9.49 2.80
C ARG A 73 17.31 -10.10 1.44
N ALA A 74 16.84 -9.29 0.49
CA ALA A 74 16.55 -9.69 -0.88
C ALA A 74 17.74 -10.43 -1.51
N GLY A 75 18.95 -9.87 -1.41
CA GLY A 75 20.15 -10.49 -1.98
C GLY A 75 20.46 -11.87 -1.41
N GLU A 76 20.31 -12.06 -0.10
CA GLU A 76 20.56 -13.34 0.57
C GLU A 76 19.48 -14.37 0.21
N ALA A 77 18.22 -13.95 0.17
CA ALA A 77 17.11 -14.81 -0.23
C ALA A 77 17.24 -15.26 -1.70
N LEU A 78 17.63 -14.34 -2.60
CA LEU A 78 17.89 -14.65 -4.01
C LEU A 78 19.07 -15.61 -4.18
N ALA A 79 20.17 -15.39 -3.46
CA ALA A 79 21.33 -16.28 -3.52
C ALA A 79 20.98 -17.71 -3.08
N ARG A 80 20.10 -17.86 -2.10
CA ARG A 80 19.60 -19.20 -1.71
C ARG A 80 18.72 -19.85 -2.76
N LEU A 81 17.87 -19.08 -3.43
CA LEU A 81 17.03 -19.58 -4.52
C LEU A 81 17.90 -20.04 -5.70
N GLU A 82 18.92 -19.27 -6.04
CA GLU A 82 19.92 -19.61 -7.03
C GLU A 82 20.65 -20.90 -6.68
N GLU A 83 21.19 -21.01 -5.46
CA GLU A 83 21.87 -22.20 -4.99
C GLU A 83 20.96 -23.44 -4.95
N ALA A 84 19.70 -23.29 -4.52
CA ALA A 84 18.72 -24.37 -4.53
C ALA A 84 18.44 -24.86 -5.97
N SER A 85 18.32 -23.93 -6.92
CA SER A 85 18.11 -24.24 -8.34
C SER A 85 19.32 -24.92 -8.97
N HIS A 86 20.54 -24.46 -8.64
CA HIS A 86 21.77 -25.10 -9.10
C HIS A 86 21.89 -26.53 -8.57
N ARG A 87 21.65 -26.76 -7.28
CA ARG A 87 21.67 -28.10 -6.69
C ARG A 87 20.65 -29.02 -7.36
N HIS A 88 19.42 -28.54 -7.55
CA HIS A 88 18.38 -29.32 -8.21
C HIS A 88 18.77 -29.69 -9.65
N THR A 89 19.32 -28.74 -10.41
CA THR A 89 19.79 -28.99 -11.78
C THR A 89 20.96 -30.00 -11.81
N GLN A 90 21.89 -29.91 -10.87
CA GLN A 90 23.01 -30.86 -10.77
C GLN A 90 22.53 -32.26 -10.42
N GLU A 91 21.50 -32.40 -9.57
CA GLU A 91 20.88 -33.69 -9.26
C GLU A 91 20.24 -34.33 -10.49
N LEU A 92 19.51 -33.54 -11.29
CA LEU A 92 18.92 -34.03 -12.55
C LEU A 92 19.99 -34.48 -13.56
N ASN A 93 21.13 -33.78 -13.59
CA ASN A 93 22.25 -34.09 -14.49
C ASN A 93 23.15 -35.24 -14.01
N ARG A 94 22.99 -35.71 -12.77
CA ARG A 94 23.88 -36.72 -12.16
C ARG A 94 23.68 -38.14 -12.71
N GLY A 95 22.54 -38.42 -13.35
CA GLY A 95 22.11 -39.80 -13.65
C GLY A 95 21.70 -40.08 -15.10
N GLY A 96 21.88 -39.15 -16.05
CA GLY A 96 21.32 -39.32 -17.40
C GLY A 96 22.18 -38.80 -18.55
N ASN A 97 21.90 -39.30 -19.77
CA ASN A 97 22.43 -38.82 -21.05
C ASN A 97 21.79 -37.49 -21.51
N VAL A 98 21.01 -36.83 -20.64
CA VAL A 98 20.27 -35.60 -20.94
C VAL A 98 20.80 -34.51 -20.00
N LEU A 99 21.22 -33.39 -20.58
CA LEU A 99 21.68 -32.21 -19.86
C LEU A 99 20.51 -31.23 -19.68
N PHE A 100 20.11 -31.00 -18.45
CA PHE A 100 19.19 -29.94 -18.06
C PHE A 100 19.99 -28.66 -17.82
N MET A 101 19.61 -27.60 -18.54
CA MET A 101 20.09 -26.24 -18.28
C MET A 101 19.15 -25.60 -17.26
N GLY A 102 19.71 -25.23 -16.10
CA GLY A 102 18.96 -24.54 -15.05
C GLY A 102 18.62 -23.09 -15.42
N ARG A 103 17.94 -22.40 -14.50
CA ARG A 103 17.63 -20.98 -14.65
C ARG A 103 18.91 -20.14 -14.47
N PHE A 104 19.13 -19.18 -15.37
CA PHE A 104 20.37 -18.38 -15.41
C PHE A 104 20.32 -17.03 -14.69
N SER A 105 19.12 -16.55 -14.32
CA SER A 105 18.99 -15.26 -13.66
C SER A 105 17.87 -15.24 -12.63
N TRP A 106 18.16 -14.59 -11.52
CA TRP A 106 17.26 -14.33 -10.41
C TRP A 106 17.17 -12.83 -10.19
N SER A 107 15.99 -12.35 -9.88
CA SER A 107 15.66 -10.93 -9.80
C SER A 107 14.72 -10.68 -8.65
N ASN A 108 14.59 -9.42 -8.22
CA ASN A 108 13.76 -9.09 -7.07
C ASN A 108 12.31 -9.57 -7.21
N VAL A 109 11.75 -9.65 -8.43
CA VAL A 109 10.38 -10.17 -8.63
C VAL A 109 10.23 -11.64 -8.24
N ASP A 110 11.32 -12.43 -8.24
CA ASP A 110 11.30 -13.83 -7.83
C ASP A 110 11.03 -14.00 -6.33
N LEU A 111 11.26 -12.95 -5.53
CA LEU A 111 10.91 -12.92 -4.10
C LEU A 111 9.39 -12.85 -3.85
N ILE A 112 8.57 -12.77 -4.90
CA ILE A 112 7.12 -12.71 -4.77
C ILE A 112 6.51 -13.98 -4.18
N GLU A 113 7.19 -15.12 -4.32
CA GLU A 113 6.78 -16.40 -3.77
C GLU A 113 7.40 -16.65 -2.37
N GLU A 114 8.38 -15.84 -1.99
CA GLU A 114 9.12 -15.99 -0.74
C GLU A 114 8.44 -15.30 0.44
N GLY A 115 8.54 -15.94 1.60
CA GLY A 115 8.14 -15.38 2.88
C GLY A 115 6.64 -15.19 3.09
N GLU A 116 6.31 -14.48 4.18
CA GLU A 116 4.93 -14.30 4.64
C GLU A 116 4.21 -13.26 3.78
N ASN A 117 2.98 -13.57 3.33
CA ASN A 117 2.12 -12.60 2.66
C ASN A 117 1.48 -11.65 3.68
N LEU A 118 1.89 -10.39 3.67
CA LEU A 118 1.35 -9.36 4.55
C LEU A 118 0.44 -8.36 3.83
N THR A 119 0.08 -8.61 2.57
CA THR A 119 -0.69 -7.67 1.75
C THR A 119 -1.97 -7.22 2.46
N GLN A 120 -2.81 -8.17 2.90
CA GLN A 120 -4.09 -7.89 3.57
C GLN A 120 -3.92 -7.18 4.92
N ARG A 121 -2.73 -7.29 5.56
CA ARG A 121 -2.43 -6.59 6.81
C ARG A 121 -2.21 -5.09 6.59
N TYR A 122 -1.72 -4.70 5.41
CA TYR A 122 -1.34 -3.31 5.11
C TYR A 122 -2.27 -2.63 4.09
N ILE A 123 -2.82 -3.39 3.14
CA ILE A 123 -3.66 -2.91 2.05
C ILE A 123 -4.93 -3.75 2.03
N THR A 124 -6.05 -3.12 2.39
CA THR A 124 -7.38 -3.74 2.44
C THR A 124 -8.34 -3.10 1.43
N SER A 125 -7.87 -2.07 0.73
CA SER A 125 -8.67 -1.15 -0.07
C SER A 125 -7.93 -0.76 -1.33
N PRO A 126 -8.63 -0.41 -2.43
CA PRO A 126 -8.01 0.14 -3.62
C PRO A 126 -7.23 1.44 -3.34
N PRO A 127 -6.32 1.84 -4.25
CA PRO A 127 -5.56 3.07 -4.11
C PRO A 127 -6.48 4.30 -3.98
N GLY A 128 -6.18 5.21 -3.06
CA GLY A 128 -6.90 6.47 -2.90
C GLY A 128 -8.20 6.43 -2.10
N GLU A 129 -8.67 5.28 -1.62
CA GLU A 129 -9.95 5.18 -0.91
C GLU A 129 -10.00 6.05 0.36
N ALA A 130 -8.88 6.19 1.09
CA ALA A 130 -8.83 7.04 2.28
C ALA A 130 -9.03 8.53 1.95
N GLY A 131 -8.66 8.96 0.74
CA GLY A 131 -8.93 10.31 0.26
C GLY A 131 -10.42 10.59 0.09
N VAL A 132 -11.17 9.60 -0.40
CA VAL A 132 -12.63 9.69 -0.64
C VAL A 132 -13.38 9.86 0.68
N TYR A 133 -13.10 9.02 1.68
CA TYR A 133 -13.73 9.15 2.99
C TYR A 133 -13.38 10.46 3.69
N ARG A 134 -12.13 10.92 3.58
CA ARG A 134 -11.72 12.19 4.19
C ARG A 134 -12.44 13.37 3.54
N TYR A 135 -12.61 13.35 2.23
CA TYR A 135 -13.34 14.38 1.48
C TYR A 135 -14.83 14.38 1.84
N LEU A 136 -15.48 13.22 1.89
CA LEU A 136 -16.88 13.09 2.31
C LEU A 136 -17.08 13.54 3.76
N GLY A 137 -16.17 13.15 4.66
CA GLY A 137 -16.21 13.57 6.06
C GLY A 137 -16.04 15.08 6.25
N SER A 138 -15.10 15.71 5.53
CA SER A 138 -14.95 17.16 5.56
C SER A 138 -16.18 17.87 4.99
N TRP A 139 -16.71 17.40 3.87
CA TRP A 139 -17.91 17.97 3.28
C TRP A 139 -19.12 17.86 4.23
N LEU A 140 -19.32 16.71 4.87
CA LEU A 140 -20.38 16.53 5.87
C LEU A 140 -20.21 17.48 7.06
N ALA A 141 -19.00 17.56 7.62
CA ALA A 141 -18.71 18.45 8.75
C ALA A 141 -18.95 19.94 8.40
N ASP A 142 -18.50 20.37 7.22
CA ASP A 142 -18.63 21.74 6.75
C ASP A 142 -20.09 22.13 6.46
N ASN A 143 -20.92 21.18 6.02
CA ASN A 143 -22.33 21.43 5.72
C ASN A 143 -23.24 21.27 6.95
N LEU A 144 -22.93 20.37 7.87
CA LEU A 144 -23.64 20.23 9.15
C LEU A 144 -23.49 21.49 10.01
N GLY A 145 -22.29 22.06 10.08
CA GLY A 145 -22.05 23.31 10.80
C GLY A 145 -22.87 24.48 10.21
N LYS A 146 -22.91 24.60 8.88
CA LYS A 146 -23.68 25.65 8.20
C LYS A 146 -25.19 25.50 8.38
N ALA A 147 -25.71 24.27 8.26
CA ALA A 147 -27.13 24.00 8.44
C ALA A 147 -27.62 24.24 9.87
N LEU A 148 -26.79 23.94 10.89
CA LEU A 148 -27.15 24.19 12.28
C LEU A 148 -27.20 25.69 12.61
N ILE A 149 -26.25 26.47 12.09
CA ILE A 149 -26.19 27.93 12.29
C ILE A 149 -27.38 28.62 11.63
N THR A 150 -27.76 28.24 10.41
CA THR A 150 -28.93 28.81 9.73
C THR A 150 -30.23 28.45 10.43
N PHE A 151 -30.37 27.22 10.95
CA PHE A 151 -31.54 26.81 11.71
C PHE A 151 -31.68 27.58 13.02
N LEU A 152 -30.59 27.75 13.78
CA LEU A 152 -30.57 28.53 15.02
C LEU A 152 -30.87 30.01 14.77
N GLY A 153 -30.34 30.58 13.67
CA GLY A 153 -30.63 31.96 13.27
C GLY A 153 -32.10 32.16 12.90
N ALA A 154 -32.69 31.24 12.14
CA ALA A 154 -34.10 31.29 11.78
C ALA A 154 -35.02 31.17 13.00
N LEU A 155 -34.66 30.31 13.96
CA LEU A 155 -35.39 30.13 15.21
C LEU A 155 -35.32 31.40 16.09
N ALA A 156 -34.12 31.98 16.25
CA ALA A 156 -33.94 33.21 17.02
C ALA A 156 -34.71 34.39 16.40
N LEU A 157 -34.74 34.48 15.06
CA LEU A 157 -35.48 35.52 14.34
C LEU A 157 -36.99 35.36 14.51
N THR A 158 -37.51 34.12 14.45
CA THR A 158 -38.94 33.87 14.70
C THR A 158 -39.32 34.20 16.14
N VAL A 159 -38.52 33.79 17.14
CA VAL A 159 -38.78 34.16 18.53
C VAL A 159 -38.76 35.69 18.71
N ALA A 160 -37.78 36.38 18.14
CA ALA A 160 -37.68 37.84 18.24
C ALA A 160 -38.88 38.56 17.59
N LEU A 161 -39.29 38.13 16.39
CA LEU A 161 -40.45 38.69 15.69
C LEU A 161 -41.76 38.46 16.46
N THR A 162 -41.94 37.27 17.03
CA THR A 162 -43.13 36.95 17.83
C THR A 162 -43.18 37.79 19.11
N TRP A 163 -42.04 37.99 19.78
CA TRP A 163 -41.94 38.79 21.00
C TRP A 163 -42.13 40.29 20.74
N LEU A 164 -41.60 40.81 19.62
CA LEU A 164 -41.81 42.20 19.19
C LEU A 164 -43.25 42.47 18.70
N GLY A 165 -43.90 41.49 18.08
CA GLY A 165 -45.31 41.57 17.68
C GLY A 165 -46.25 41.59 18.88
N LEU A 166 -45.99 40.77 19.90
CA LEU A 166 -46.74 40.74 21.16
C LEU A 166 -46.61 42.03 21.99
N LYS A 167 -45.50 42.78 21.85
CA LYS A 167 -45.28 44.02 22.61
C LYS A 167 -45.95 45.26 22.00
N LYS A 168 -46.43 45.17 20.75
CA LYS A 168 -47.09 46.26 20.03
C LYS A 168 -48.62 46.11 19.95
N GLY A 169 -49.17 44.99 20.43
CA GLY A 169 -50.61 44.73 20.52
C GLY A 169 -51.18 45.07 21.88
#